data_AF-A0A7C5ZFP6-F1
#
_entry.id   AF-A0A7C5ZFP6-F1
#
_cell.length_a   1.000
_cell.length_b   1.000
_cell.length_c   1.000
_cell.angle_alpha   90.00
_cell.angle_beta   90.00
_cell.angle_gamma   90.00
#
_symmetry.space_group_name_H-M   'P 1'
#
loop_
_entity.id
_entity.type
_entity.pdbx_description
1 polymer ?
#
loop_
_entity_poly.entity_id
_entity_poly.type
_entity_poly.pdbx_seq_one_letter_code
_entity_poly.pdbx_strand_id
1 'polypeptide(L)'
;MIPASGYSPMGELVFGLLLILGLVALLWFARKALLGSIRQDPSVTSSAGFTLADLRALHRSGKMTDAEYELAKAQVVKRVQAAAAREAGASRPSPPPSPPQAD
;
A
#
# COMPACT_ATOMS: atom_id res chain seq x y z
N MET A 1 38.49 22.41 -21.43
CA MET A 1 38.22 23.54 -20.51
C MET A 1 36.79 23.44 -20.05
N ILE A 2 36.56 23.02 -18.80
CA ILE A 2 35.22 22.96 -18.19
C ILE A 2 34.96 24.37 -17.64
N PRO A 3 33.88 25.06 -18.06
CA PRO A 3 33.58 26.37 -17.50
C PRO A 3 33.31 26.22 -16.01
N ALA A 4 34.09 26.93 -15.20
CA ALA A 4 33.80 27.12 -13.78
C ALA A 4 32.51 27.94 -13.70
N SER A 5 31.38 27.25 -13.70
CA SER A 5 30.08 27.82 -13.41
C SER A 5 30.13 28.39 -12.00
N GLY A 6 30.26 29.72 -11.92
CA GLY A 6 30.20 30.48 -10.68
C GLY A 6 28.78 30.44 -10.13
N TYR A 7 28.41 29.31 -9.52
CA TYR A 7 27.19 29.21 -8.74
C TYR A 7 27.41 30.05 -7.48
N SER A 8 26.74 31.20 -7.41
CA SER A 8 26.65 31.94 -6.16
C SER A 8 26.05 31.01 -5.10
N PRO A 9 26.53 31.03 -3.84
CA PRO A 9 26.03 30.12 -2.80
C PRO A 9 24.51 30.23 -2.62
N MET A 10 23.94 31.41 -2.94
CA MET A 10 22.49 31.61 -3.00
C MET A 10 21.79 30.85 -4.13
N GLY A 11 22.40 30.77 -5.32
CA GLY A 11 21.85 30.02 -6.45
C GLY A 11 21.83 28.52 -6.20
N GLU A 12 22.86 27.99 -5.53
CA GLU A 12 22.94 26.57 -5.18
C GLU A 12 21.92 26.19 -4.10
N LEU A 13 21.72 27.06 -3.10
CA LEU A 13 20.66 26.88 -2.10
C LEU A 13 19.26 26.91 -2.71
N VAL A 14 18.99 27.85 -3.63
CA VAL A 14 17.69 27.95 -4.31
C VAL A 14 17.46 26.73 -5.21
N PHE A 15 18.47 26.28 -5.94
CA PHE A 15 18.37 25.08 -6.78
C PHE A 15 18.15 23.82 -5.94
N GLY A 16 18.91 23.64 -4.86
CA GLY A 16 18.73 22.54 -3.92
C GLY A 16 17.34 22.55 -3.28
N LEU A 17 16.87 23.74 -2.86
CA LEU A 17 15.52 23.90 -2.30
C LEU A 17 14.43 23.53 -3.31
N LEU A 18 14.53 23.99 -4.56
CA LEU A 18 13.60 23.63 -5.63
C LEU A 18 13.59 22.14 -5.92
N LEU A 19 14.76 21.50 -5.89
CA LEU A 19 14.90 20.06 -6.15
C LEU A 19 14.26 19.24 -5.02
N ILE A 20 14.46 19.64 -3.76
CA ILE A 20 13.80 19.04 -2.59
C ILE A 20 12.29 19.27 -2.67
N LEU A 21 11.84 20.49 -2.97
CA LEU A 21 10.41 20.81 -3.07
C LEU A 21 9.72 20.01 -4.18
N GLY A 22 10.38 19.87 -5.33
CA GLY A 22 9.93 19.04 -6.44
C GLY A 22 9.84 17.56 -6.05
N LEU A 23 10.84 17.05 -5.32
CA LEU A 23 10.84 15.66 -4.84
C LEU A 23 9.70 15.41 -3.84
N VAL A 24 9.47 16.33 -2.90
CA VAL A 24 8.36 16.25 -1.93
C VAL A 24 7.01 16.31 -2.64
N ALA A 25 6.85 17.23 -3.61
CA ALA A 25 5.64 17.34 -4.42
C ALA A 25 5.38 16.06 -5.23
N LEU A 26 6.43 15.47 -5.83
CA LEU A 26 6.34 14.21 -6.57
C LEU A 26 5.94 13.04 -5.66
N LEU A 27 6.55 12.93 -4.48
CA LEU A 27 6.18 11.91 -3.49
C LEU A 27 4.72 12.06 -3.06
N TRP A 28 4.28 13.30 -2.81
CA TRP A 28 2.92 13.60 -2.38
C TRP A 28 1.91 13.29 -3.49
N PHE A 29 2.25 13.63 -4.74
CA PHE A 29 1.44 13.34 -5.91
C PHE A 29 1.36 11.84 -6.20
N ALA A 30 2.48 11.11 -6.10
CA ALA A 30 2.51 9.65 -6.22
C ALA A 30 1.65 8.97 -5.15
N ARG A 31 1.72 9.46 -3.90
CA ARG A 31 0.85 8.99 -2.81
C ARG A 31 -0.62 9.24 -3.11
N LYS A 32 -0.96 10.44 -3.60
CA LYS A 32 -2.34 10.83 -3.92
C LYS A 32 -2.88 10.07 -5.13
N ALA A 33 -2.06 9.82 -6.15
CA ALA A 33 -2.42 9.02 -7.32
C ALA A 33 -2.66 7.56 -6.94
N LEU A 34 -1.81 6.99 -6.09
CA LEU A 34 -1.95 5.62 -5.59
C LEU A 34 -3.20 5.45 -4.70
N LEU A 35 -3.54 6.45 -3.88
CA LEU A 35 -4.77 6.46 -3.08
C LEU A 35 -6.02 6.82 -3.89
N GLY A 36 -5.88 7.60 -4.96
CA GLY A 36 -6.98 8.02 -5.83
C GLY A 36 -7.53 6.89 -6.69
N SER A 37 -6.70 5.91 -7.04
CA SER A 37 -7.09 4.74 -7.84
C SER A 37 -8.00 3.73 -7.12
N ILE A 38 -8.21 3.88 -5.80
CA ILE A 38 -9.05 2.96 -5.00
C ILE A 38 -10.53 3.40 -4.96
N ARG A 39 -10.87 4.58 -5.48
CA ARG A 39 -12.24 5.14 -5.37
C ARG A 39 -13.23 4.69 -6.44
N GLN A 40 -12.87 3.76 -7.34
CA GLN A 40 -13.76 3.37 -8.44
C GLN A 40 -14.59 2.09 -8.24
N ASP A 41 -14.43 1.32 -7.16
CA ASP A 41 -15.28 0.15 -6.91
C ASP A 41 -15.83 0.10 -5.47
N PRO A 42 -17.11 0.49 -5.24
CA PRO A 42 -17.77 0.36 -3.93
C PRO A 42 -18.13 -1.10 -3.55
N SER A 43 -17.72 -2.11 -4.33
CA SER A 43 -18.01 -3.53 -4.07
C SER A 43 -16.79 -4.38 -3.64
N VAL A 44 -15.59 -3.80 -3.52
CA VAL A 44 -14.39 -4.55 -3.12
C VAL A 44 -13.95 -4.17 -1.70
N THR A 45 -14.72 -4.63 -0.72
CA THR A 45 -14.36 -4.57 0.72
C THR A 45 -13.19 -5.50 1.08
N SER A 46 -12.48 -6.09 0.11
CA SER A 46 -11.36 -6.99 0.38
C SER A 46 -10.04 -6.37 -0.07
N SER A 47 -9.18 -6.07 0.91
CA SER A 47 -7.74 -5.87 0.73
C SER A 47 -7.26 -4.50 0.20
N ALA A 48 -7.67 -3.41 0.84
CA ALA A 48 -6.84 -2.19 0.90
C ALA A 48 -5.59 -2.39 1.79
N GLY A 49 -4.84 -3.46 1.53
CA GLY A 49 -3.69 -3.92 2.31
C GLY A 49 -2.56 -4.39 1.39
N PHE A 50 -1.35 -4.40 1.93
CA PHE A 50 -0.11 -4.76 1.25
C PHE A 50 -0.22 -6.15 0.58
N THR A 51 0.00 -6.23 -0.73
CA THR A 51 -0.15 -7.49 -1.49
C THR A 51 1.11 -8.35 -1.44
N LEU A 52 1.00 -9.64 -1.78
CA LEU A 52 2.19 -10.51 -1.96
C LEU A 52 3.11 -10.01 -3.08
N ALA A 53 2.56 -9.35 -4.11
CA ALA A 53 3.34 -8.78 -5.20
C ALA A 53 4.18 -7.59 -4.72
N ASP A 54 3.60 -6.72 -3.89
CA ASP A 54 4.32 -5.60 -3.26
C ASP A 54 5.42 -6.10 -2.33
N LEU A 55 5.18 -7.19 -1.60
CA LEU A 55 6.16 -7.80 -0.68
C LEU A 55 7.38 -8.33 -1.44
N ARG A 56 7.12 -8.96 -2.58
CA ARG A 56 8.17 -9.47 -3.48
C ARG A 56 8.94 -8.33 -4.14
N ALA A 57 8.25 -7.26 -4.55
CA ALA A 57 8.89 -6.08 -5.12
C ALA A 57 9.79 -5.38 -4.08
N LEU A 58 9.33 -5.26 -2.83
CA LEU A 58 10.08 -4.66 -1.74
C LEU A 58 11.33 -5.46 -1.37
N HIS A 59 11.20 -6.80 -1.32
CA HIS A 59 12.35 -7.68 -1.10
C HIS A 59 13.38 -7.59 -2.24
N ARG A 60 12.93 -7.64 -3.51
CA ARG A 60 13.82 -7.47 -4.67
C ARG A 60 14.50 -6.10 -4.73
N SER A 61 13.85 -5.06 -4.21
CA SER A 61 14.42 -3.71 -4.13
C SER A 61 15.45 -3.52 -3.01
N GLY A 62 15.72 -4.57 -2.22
CA GLY A 62 16.67 -4.53 -1.10
C GLY A 62 16.20 -3.69 0.09
N LYS A 63 14.90 -3.39 0.17
CA LYS A 63 14.30 -2.57 1.24
C LYS A 63 13.78 -3.40 2.42
N MET A 64 13.96 -4.72 2.37
CA MET A 64 13.56 -5.67 3.41
C MET A 64 14.50 -6.87 3.37
N THR A 65 14.87 -7.39 4.53
CA THR A 65 15.69 -8.60 4.65
C THR A 65 14.88 -9.86 4.35
N ASP A 66 15.55 -10.95 3.99
CA ASP A 66 14.88 -12.23 3.67
C ASP A 66 14.09 -12.79 4.87
N ALA A 67 14.62 -12.62 6.08
CA ALA A 67 13.94 -13.01 7.32
C ALA A 67 12.63 -12.22 7.54
N GLU A 68 12.65 -10.91 7.28
CA GLU A 68 11.46 -10.06 7.35
C GLU A 68 10.45 -10.41 6.24
N TYR A 69 10.95 -10.78 5.05
CA TYR A 69 10.11 -11.21 3.93
C TYR A 69 9.28 -12.44 4.29
N GLU A 70 9.91 -13.49 4.83
CA GLU A 70 9.20 -14.73 5.15
C GLU A 70 8.18 -14.53 6.28
N LEU A 71 8.50 -13.71 7.29
CA LEU A 71 7.55 -13.35 8.35
C LEU A 71 6.34 -12.60 7.80
N ALA A 72 6.57 -11.60 6.96
CA ALA A 72 5.50 -10.80 6.38
C ALA A 72 4.64 -11.61 5.39
N LYS A 73 5.27 -12.49 4.60
CA LYS A 73 4.59 -13.41 3.66
C LYS A 73 3.66 -14.36 4.40
N ALA A 74 4.11 -14.95 5.51
CA ALA A 74 3.28 -15.82 6.34
C ALA A 74 2.03 -15.09 6.86
N GLN A 75 2.15 -13.82 7.27
CA GLN A 75 1.01 -13.03 7.72
C GLN A 75 0.01 -12.74 6.60
N VAL A 76 0.48 -12.38 5.41
CA VAL A 76 -0.40 -12.11 4.26
C VAL A 76 -1.16 -13.39 3.87
N VAL A 77 -0.47 -14.52 3.77
CA VAL A 77 -1.09 -15.81 3.46
C VAL A 77 -2.16 -16.20 4.50
N LYS A 78 -1.87 -16.01 5.79
CA LYS A 78 -2.84 -16.27 6.87
C LYS A 78 -4.11 -15.42 6.74
N ARG A 79 -3.96 -14.15 6.37
CA ARG A 79 -5.10 -13.24 6.15
C ARG A 79 -5.93 -13.65 4.94
N VAL A 80 -5.29 -14.02 3.83
CA VAL A 80 -5.97 -14.50 2.62
C VAL A 80 -6.74 -15.78 2.91
N GLN A 81 -6.14 -16.74 3.62
CA GLN A 81 -6.84 -17.96 4.02
C GLN A 81 -8.03 -17.69 4.96
N ALA A 82 -7.86 -16.77 5.93
CA ALA A 82 -8.95 -16.40 6.82
C ALA A 82 -10.10 -15.68 6.09
N ALA A 83 -9.79 -14.85 5.09
CA ALA A 83 -10.79 -14.22 4.24
C ALA A 83 -11.52 -15.27 3.38
N ALA A 84 -10.78 -16.16 2.71
CA ALA A 84 -11.35 -17.25 1.91
C ALA A 84 -12.25 -18.17 2.75
N ALA A 85 -11.86 -18.48 3.99
CA ALA A 85 -12.67 -19.29 4.91
C ALA A 85 -13.98 -18.57 5.32
N ARG A 86 -13.95 -17.24 5.48
CA ARG A 86 -15.17 -16.45 5.75
C ARG A 86 -16.10 -16.41 4.55
N GLU A 87 -15.58 -16.28 3.35
CA GLU A 87 -16.36 -16.31 2.11
C GLU A 87 -17.00 -17.70 1.88
N ALA A 88 -16.26 -18.77 2.15
CA ALA A 88 -16.78 -20.14 2.12
C ALA A 88 -17.87 -20.38 3.20
N GLY A 89 -17.72 -19.78 4.38
CA GLY A 89 -18.70 -19.84 5.46
C GLY A 89 -19.97 -19.01 5.21
N ALA A 90 -19.83 -17.84 4.58
CA ALA A 90 -20.93 -16.95 4.22
C ALA A 90 -21.83 -17.50 3.11
N SER A 91 -21.37 -18.51 2.38
CA SER A 91 -22.17 -19.25 1.40
C SER A 91 -23.11 -20.30 2.03
N ARG A 92 -23.05 -20.51 3.37
CA ARG A 92 -24.08 -21.27 4.08
C ARG A 92 -25.27 -20.35 4.38
N PRO A 93 -26.48 -20.67 3.92
CA PRO A 93 -27.66 -19.88 4.25
C PRO A 93 -27.84 -19.88 5.77
N SER A 94 -27.92 -18.69 6.36
CA SER A 94 -28.25 -18.48 7.77
C SER A 94 -29.51 -19.29 8.11
N PRO A 95 -29.55 -20.08 9.19
CA PRO A 95 -30.81 -20.62 9.66
C PRO A 95 -31.78 -19.47 9.93
N PRO A 96 -33.07 -19.59 9.54
CA PRO A 96 -34.03 -18.51 9.70
C PRO A 96 -34.10 -18.07 11.16
N PRO A 97 -34.30 -16.77 11.44
CA PRO A 97 -34.44 -16.29 12.81
C PRO A 97 -35.60 -17.03 13.47
N SER A 98 -35.31 -17.70 14.58
CA SER A 98 -36.33 -18.36 15.39
C SER A 98 -37.39 -17.32 15.78
N PRO A 99 -38.69 -17.60 15.56
CA PRO A 99 -39.74 -16.66 15.93
C PRO A 99 -39.69 -16.38 17.44
N PRO A 100 -39.98 -15.15 17.87
CA PRO A 100 -40.04 -14.79 19.28
C PRO A 100 -41.04 -15.71 19.97
N GLN A 101 -40.57 -16.51 20.92
CA GLN A 101 -41.46 -17.25 21.81
C GLN A 101 -42.16 -16.20 22.67
N ALA A 102 -43.46 -16.02 22.41
CA ALA A 102 -44.33 -15.25 23.28
C ALA A 102 -44.74 -16.17 24.43
N ASP A 103 -44.25 -15.84 25.62
CA ASP A 103 -44.82 -16.33 26.89
C ASP A 103 -46.13 -15.59 27.21
#